data_AF-A0A519KKQ1-F1
#
_entry.id   AF-A0A519KKQ1-F1
#
_cell.length_a   1.000
_cell.length_b   1.000
_cell.length_c   1.000
_cell.angle_alpha   90.00
_cell.angle_beta   90.00
_cell.angle_gamma   90.00
#
_symmetry.space_group_name_H-M   'P 1'
#
loop_
_entity.id
_entity.type
_entity.pdbx_description
1 polymer ?
#
loop_
_entity_poly.entity_id
_entity_poly.type
_entity_poly.pdbx_seq_one_letter_code
_entity_poly.pdbx_strand_id
1 'polypeptide(L)' 'MRAFVLDRYGKTETLRLRDLPLQVVGDHDVLIEVHAAGLNPLDAKIRDGAFKPILPYKTPLVLG' A
#
# COMPACT_ATOMS: atom_id res chain seq x y z
N MET A 1 -3.20 6.11 11.88
CA MET A 1 -3.69 6.50 10.54
C MET A 1 -4.55 5.40 9.96
N ARG A 2 -5.53 5.73 9.11
CA ARG A 2 -6.31 4.74 8.35
C ARG A 2 -5.70 4.54 6.97
N ALA A 3 -5.60 3.30 6.52
CA ALA A 3 -5.03 2.98 5.20
C ALA A 3 -5.66 1.74 4.58
N PHE A 4 -5.63 1.63 3.26
CA PHE A 4 -6.01 0.42 2.53
C PHE A 4 -4.82 -0.52 2.41
N VAL A 5 -4.96 -1.72 2.98
CA VAL A 5 -3.89 -2.71 3.13
C VAL A 5 -4.18 -3.94 2.27
N LEU A 6 -3.17 -4.39 1.54
CA LEU A 6 -3.12 -5.67 0.85
C LEU A 6 -2.44 -6.72 1.73
N ASP A 7 -3.17 -7.74 2.15
CA ASP A 7 -2.63 -8.80 3.02
C ASP A 7 -1.72 -9.80 2.29
N ARG A 8 -2.01 -10.04 1.00
CA ARG A 8 -1.26 -10.94 0.12
C ARG A 8 -1.63 -10.62 -1.32
N TYR A 9 -0.77 -11.04 -2.25
CA TYR A 9 -1.09 -10.96 -3.68
C TYR A 9 -2.27 -11.85 -4.06
N GLY A 10 -3.08 -11.39 -5.01
CA GLY A 10 -4.11 -12.21 -5.65
C GLY A 10 -5.09 -11.41 -6.49
N LYS A 11 -5.52 -11.99 -7.62
CA LYS A 11 -6.44 -11.34 -8.56
C LYS A 11 -7.82 -11.04 -7.98
N THR A 12 -8.26 -11.87 -7.05
CA THR A 12 -9.53 -11.75 -6.32
C THR A 12 -9.35 -11.14 -4.94
N GLU A 13 -8.12 -10.76 -4.56
CA GLU A 13 -7.89 -10.13 -3.28
C GLU A 13 -8.43 -8.70 -3.28
N THR A 14 -8.77 -8.22 -2.10
CA THR A 14 -9.31 -6.88 -1.88
C THR A 14 -8.45 -6.15 -0.88
N LEU A 15 -8.40 -4.83 -1.01
CA LEU A 15 -7.75 -3.99 -0.02
C LEU A 15 -8.67 -3.84 1.19
N ARG A 16 -8.11 -3.92 2.39
CA ARG A 16 -8.84 -3.76 3.63
C ARG A 16 -8.48 -2.43 4.27
N LEU A 17 -9.49 -1.63 4.59
CA LEU A 17 -9.29 -0.43 5.40
C LEU A 17 -8.91 -0.87 6.83
N ARG A 18 -7.79 -0.38 7.34
CA ARG A 18 -7.29 -0.67 8.69
C ARG A 18 -6.80 0.59 9.37
N ASP A 19 -6.94 0.63 10.69
CA ASP A 19 -6.19 1.52 11.55
C ASP A 19 -4.79 0.96 11.79
N LEU A 20 -3.78 1.78 11.50
CA LEU A 20 -2.37 1.49 11.66
C LEU A 20 -1.72 2.53 12.58
N PRO A 21 -0.66 2.17 13.31
CA PRO A 21 0.13 3.18 14.04
C PRO A 21 0.69 4.22 13.07
N LEU A 22 0.82 5.46 13.55
CA LEU A 22 1.57 6.48 12.84
C LEU A 22 3.02 6.03 12.70
N GLN A 23 3.61 6.25 11.53
CA GLN A 23 4.99 5.91 11.28
C GLN A 23 5.90 6.90 12.03
N VAL A 24 6.97 6.39 12.63
CA VAL A 24 8.04 7.23 13.16
C VAL A 24 8.89 7.69 11.99
N VAL A 25 9.15 9.00 11.92
CA VAL A 25 9.95 9.64 10.88
C VAL A 25 11.34 9.96 11.41
N GLY A 26 12.38 9.77 10.60
CA GLY A 26 13.76 10.16 10.92
C GLY A 26 14.07 11.60 10.55
N ASP A 27 15.33 12.02 10.76
CA ASP A 27 15.79 13.40 10.57
C ASP A 27 15.66 13.93 9.12
N HIS A 28 15.50 13.03 8.15
CA HIS A 28 15.38 13.35 6.72
C HIS A 28 14.03 12.98 6.11
N ASP A 29 13.08 12.53 6.93
CA ASP A 29 11.76 12.13 6.49
C ASP A 29 10.75 13.27 6.70
N VAL A 30 9.67 13.25 5.91
CA VAL A 30 8.51 14.13 6.12
C VAL A 30 7.27 13.30 6.43
N LEU A 31 6.50 13.74 7.42
CA LEU A 31 5.19 13.17 7.70
C LEU A 31 4.13 13.97 6.93
N ILE A 32 3.45 13.30 6.00
CA ILE A 32 2.42 13.92 5.17
C ILE A 32 1.03 13.48 5.64
N GLU A 33 0.17 14.44 5.93
CA GLU A 33 -1.26 14.18 6.12
C GLU A 33 -1.94 14.08 4.75
N VAL A 34 -2.29 12.85 4.36
CA VAL A 34 -2.90 12.58 3.05
C VAL A 34 -4.39 12.91 3.10
N HIS A 35 -4.81 13.96 2.38
CA HIS A 35 -6.22 14.34 2.21
C HIS A 35 -6.91 13.59 1.06
N ALA A 36 -6.15 13.25 0.02
CA ALA A 36 -6.61 12.50 -1.15
C ALA A 36 -5.43 11.75 -1.79
N ALA A 37 -5.73 10.61 -2.43
CA ALA A 37 -4.77 9.83 -3.21
C ALA A 37 -5.36 9.52 -4.59
N GLY A 38 -4.50 9.48 -5.62
CA GLY A 38 -4.90 9.11 -6.97
C GLY A 38 -4.94 7.59 -7.13
N LEU A 39 -5.91 7.08 -7.89
CA LEU A 39 -5.95 5.66 -8.26
C LEU A 39 -5.32 5.45 -9.62
N ASN A 40 -4.51 4.41 -9.74
CA ASN A 40 -3.80 4.06 -10.96
C ASN A 40 -4.06 2.59 -11.35
N PRO A 41 -4.11 2.25 -12.65
CA PRO A 41 -4.20 0.86 -13.09
C PRO A 41 -3.05 -0.03 -12.57
N LEU A 42 -1.92 0.58 -12.21
CA LEU A 42 -0.78 -0.12 -11.62
C LEU A 42 -1.14 -0.75 -10.26
N ASP A 43 -2.01 -0.13 -9.47
CA ASP A 43 -2.37 -0.62 -8.12
C ASP A 43 -2.99 -2.02 -8.20
N ALA A 44 -3.89 -2.22 -9.16
CA ALA A 44 -4.50 -3.53 -9.42
C ALA A 44 -3.46 -4.55 -9.91
N LYS A 45 -2.50 -4.14 -10.74
CA LYS A 45 -1.45 -5.04 -11.23
C LYS A 45 -0.46 -5.44 -10.12
N ILE A 46 -0.15 -4.53 -9.21
CA ILE A 46 0.65 -4.82 -8.01
C ILE A 46 -0.12 -5.80 -7.12
N ARG A 47 -1.40 -5.52 -6.84
CA ARG A 47 -2.28 -6.41 -6.06
C ARG A 47 -2.31 -7.84 -6.62
N ASP A 48 -2.43 -7.96 -7.94
CA ASP A 48 -2.46 -9.26 -8.62
C ASP A 48 -1.12 -10.00 -8.57
N GLY A 49 -0.04 -9.31 -8.21
CA GLY A 49 1.33 -9.83 -8.18
C GLY A 49 2.03 -9.81 -9.54
N ALA A 50 1.47 -9.12 -10.54
CA ALA A 50 2.02 -9.10 -11.90
C ALA A 50 3.44 -8.51 -11.97
N PHE A 51 3.78 -7.62 -11.03
CA PHE A 51 5.10 -6.99 -10.93
C PHE A 51 6.04 -7.67 -9.93
N LYS A 52 5.63 -8.74 -9.23
CA LYS A 52 6.44 -9.40 -8.19
C LYS A 52 7.88 -9.78 -8.64
N PRO A 53 8.14 -10.22 -9.88
CA PRO A 53 9.50 -10.54 -10.32
C PRO A 53 10.48 -9.37 -10.28
N ILE A 54 9.98 -8.13 -10.42
CA ILE A 54 10.80 -6.91 -10.46
C ILE A 54 10.55 -5.98 -9.27
N LEU A 55 9.38 -6.07 -8.62
CA LEU A 55 8.97 -5.32 -7.43
C LEU A 55 8.36 -6.28 -6.40
N PRO A 56 9.18 -7.08 -5.68
CA PRO A 56 8.71 -8.06 -4.72
C PRO A 56 8.34 -7.42 -3.38
N TYR A 57 7.27 -6.60 -3.34
CA TYR A 57 6.82 -6.01 -2.08
C TYR A 57 6.50 -7.09 -1.04
N LYS A 58 6.88 -6.82 0.21
CA LYS A 58 6.47 -7.63 1.36
C LYS A 58 5.04 -7.25 1.73
N THR A 59 4.24 -8.26 2.04
CA THR A 59 2.89 -8.07 2.54
C THR A 59 2.86 -8.34 4.05
N PRO A 60 2.00 -7.65 4.83
CA PRO A 60 0.97 -6.70 4.39
C PRO A 60 1.54 -5.36 3.87
N LEU A 61 0.94 -4.84 2.79
CA LEU A 61 1.38 -3.64 2.07
C LEU A 61 0.28 -2.58 2.06
N VAL A 62 0.59 -1.32 2.40
CA VAL A 62 -0.31 -0.18 2.11
C VAL A 62 -0.16 0.18 0.64
N LEU A 63 -1.26 0.21 -0.10
CA LEU A 63 -1.31 0.65 -1.50
C LEU A 63 -1.78 2.10 -1.57
N GLY A 64 -1.17 2.90 -2.44
CA GLY A 64 -1.43 4.33 -2.60
C GLY A 64 -0.30 5.02 -3.35
#